data_AF-A0A396A895-F1
#
_entry.id   AF-A0A396A895-F1
#
_cell.length_a   1.000
_cell.length_b   1.000
_cell.length_c   1.000
_cell.angle_alpha   90.00
_cell.angle_beta   90.00
_cell.angle_gamma   90.00
#
_symmetry.space_group_name_H-M   'P 1'
#
loop_
_entity.id
_entity.type
_entity.pdbx_description
1 polymer ?
#
loop_
_entity_poly.entity_id
_entity_poly.type
_entity_poly.pdbx_seq_one_letter_code
_entity_poly.pdbx_strand_id
1 'polypeptide(L)'
;MKCSKCGYDYPARETKCPYCGEPNKLGMEWEKEEDETRKETLLTKAKVLHSMPLYVANKIMNIILLLAVVLLVVLFIVFFILGYVDEKHTEHQKRLASVEAAEEIFRTGDNAALDAYLHEYEVYAEDGYEKYTERVDIYDRYSHFIEDVMDLREKSDWESDKTPRAYEVEDILYYAHEILLQDDYRISEIEFQENQKYFSEIQQNTIATLMGTLEMTEEEVNEFVKCDRYYDEEETFVKMIFERKGWEYEEN
;
A
#
# COMPACT_ATOMS: atom_id res chain seq x y z
N MET A 1 -13.22 -37.24 62.74
CA MET A 1 -14.48 -37.96 63.04
C MET A 1 -14.29 -39.41 62.63
N LYS A 2 -14.79 -40.35 63.42
CA LYS A 2 -14.64 -41.78 63.10
C LYS A 2 -15.74 -42.26 62.17
N CYS A 3 -15.37 -43.03 61.15
CA CYS A 3 -16.30 -43.70 60.25
C CYS A 3 -17.13 -44.70 61.04
N SER A 4 -18.46 -44.59 60.94
CA SER A 4 -19.39 -45.52 61.60
C SER A 4 -19.26 -46.95 61.10
N LYS A 5 -18.71 -47.16 59.89
CA LYS A 5 -18.61 -48.47 59.24
C LYS A 5 -17.26 -49.17 59.45
N CYS A 6 -16.15 -48.46 59.28
CA CYS A 6 -14.79 -49.05 59.37
C CYS A 6 -13.95 -48.53 60.53
N GLY A 7 -14.47 -47.58 61.32
CA GLY A 7 -13.77 -47.01 62.47
C GLY A 7 -12.61 -46.06 62.15
N TYR A 8 -12.23 -45.90 60.88
CA TYR A 8 -11.18 -44.98 60.44
C TYR A 8 -11.48 -43.54 60.83
N ASP A 9 -10.50 -42.80 61.33
CA ASP A 9 -10.65 -41.39 61.71
C ASP A 9 -10.25 -40.47 60.55
N TYR A 10 -11.15 -39.58 60.13
CA TYR A 10 -10.95 -38.67 59.00
C TYR A 10 -11.63 -37.31 59.25
N PRO A 11 -11.22 -36.23 58.55
CA PRO A 11 -11.80 -34.90 58.74
C PRO A 11 -13.29 -34.87 58.45
N ALA A 12 -14.05 -34.07 59.21
CA ALA A 12 -15.50 -33.98 59.04
C ALA A 12 -15.94 -33.31 57.72
N ARG A 13 -15.03 -32.61 57.04
CA ARG A 13 -15.27 -31.94 55.75
C ARG A 13 -15.23 -32.89 54.55
N GLU A 14 -14.62 -34.06 54.68
CA GLU A 14 -14.59 -35.04 53.59
C GLU A 14 -16.00 -35.59 53.35
N THR A 15 -16.46 -35.63 52.10
CA THR A 15 -17.83 -36.05 51.75
C THR A 15 -18.06 -37.55 51.83
N LYS A 16 -16.98 -38.33 51.93
CA LYS A 16 -16.97 -39.79 52.10
C LYS A 16 -15.75 -40.23 52.89
N CYS A 17 -15.85 -41.37 53.57
CA CYS A 17 -14.72 -41.99 54.24
C CYS A 17 -13.67 -42.41 53.20
N PRO A 18 -12.40 -41.97 53.33
CA PRO A 18 -11.37 -42.26 52.34
C PRO A 18 -10.95 -43.74 52.30
N TYR A 19 -11.21 -44.49 53.38
CA TYR A 19 -10.79 -45.89 53.49
C TYR A 19 -11.84 -46.86 52.93
N CYS A 20 -13.12 -46.68 53.25
CA CYS A 20 -14.19 -47.62 52.85
C CYS A 20 -15.27 -47.00 51.96
N GLY A 21 -15.14 -45.73 51.59
CA GLY A 21 -16.05 -45.03 50.69
C GLY A 21 -17.42 -44.68 51.28
N GLU A 22 -17.65 -44.92 52.57
CA GLU A 22 -18.95 -44.66 53.20
C GLU A 22 -19.28 -43.16 53.17
N PRO A 23 -20.47 -42.73 52.70
CA PRO A 23 -20.83 -41.32 52.64
C PRO A 23 -20.78 -40.65 54.01
N ASN A 24 -20.18 -39.47 54.07
CA ASN A 24 -20.16 -38.63 55.26
C ASN A 24 -21.19 -37.51 55.12
N LYS A 25 -22.29 -37.62 55.87
CA LYS A 25 -23.36 -36.61 55.86
C LYS A 25 -22.86 -35.22 56.23
N LEU A 26 -21.97 -35.11 57.23
CA LEU A 26 -21.43 -33.83 57.69
C LEU A 26 -20.58 -33.15 56.62
N GLY A 27 -19.79 -33.92 55.87
CA GLY A 27 -18.97 -33.39 54.78
C GLY A 27 -19.80 -32.94 53.58
N MET A 28 -20.84 -33.69 53.24
CA MET A 28 -21.77 -33.33 52.16
C MET A 28 -22.61 -32.09 52.52
N GLU A 29 -23.05 -31.95 53.78
CA GLU A 29 -23.75 -30.75 54.25
C GLU A 29 -22.83 -29.52 54.22
N TRP A 30 -21.57 -29.68 54.65
CA TRP A 30 -20.58 -28.62 54.61
C TRP A 30 -20.23 -28.18 53.17
N GLU A 31 -20.01 -29.12 52.24
CA GLU A 31 -19.78 -28.83 50.82
C GLU A 31 -20.98 -28.10 50.19
N LYS A 32 -22.20 -28.52 50.54
CA LYS A 32 -23.42 -27.87 50.07
C LYS A 32 -23.55 -26.42 50.59
N GLU A 33 -23.26 -26.20 51.87
CA GLU A 33 -23.28 -24.87 52.48
C GLU A 33 -22.20 -23.96 51.87
N GLU A 34 -21.00 -24.49 51.60
CA GLU A 34 -19.92 -23.77 50.93
C GLU A 34 -20.31 -23.38 49.49
N ASP A 35 -20.90 -24.31 48.74
CA ASP A 35 -21.38 -24.06 47.37
C ASP A 35 -22.52 -23.03 47.33
N GLU A 36 -23.46 -23.09 48.28
CA GLU A 36 -24.53 -22.10 48.43
C GLU A 36 -23.95 -20.71 48.74
N THR A 37 -23.03 -20.62 49.71
CA THR A 37 -22.33 -19.38 50.06
C THR A 37 -21.55 -18.80 48.87
N ARG A 38 -20.90 -19.67 48.09
CA ARG A 38 -20.17 -19.27 46.88
C ARG A 38 -21.11 -18.73 45.81
N LYS A 39 -22.24 -19.39 45.58
CA LYS A 39 -23.29 -18.93 44.64
C LYS A 39 -23.88 -17.58 45.09
N GLU A 40 -24.16 -17.40 46.38
CA GLU A 40 -24.65 -16.13 46.93
C GLU A 40 -23.64 -15.00 46.77
N THR A 41 -22.35 -15.29 46.97
CA THR A 41 -21.27 -14.32 46.78
C THR A 41 -21.19 -13.89 45.30
N LEU A 42 -21.27 -14.85 44.38
CA LEU A 42 -21.26 -14.58 42.94
C LEU A 42 -22.49 -13.78 42.50
N LEU A 43 -23.68 -14.15 42.99
CA LEU A 43 -24.92 -13.41 42.75
C LEU A 43 -24.85 -11.99 43.30
N THR A 44 -24.26 -11.80 44.48
CA THR A 44 -24.05 -10.48 45.08
C THR A 44 -23.09 -9.64 44.24
N LYS A 45 -21.96 -10.20 43.79
CA LYS A 45 -21.03 -9.51 42.89
C LYS A 45 -21.68 -9.14 41.56
N ALA A 46 -22.44 -10.06 40.95
CA ALA A 46 -23.17 -9.80 39.72
C ALA A 46 -24.22 -8.70 39.90
N LYS A 47 -24.96 -8.71 41.03
CA LYS A 47 -25.91 -7.65 41.38
C LYS A 47 -25.22 -6.30 41.54
N VAL A 48 -24.10 -6.23 42.27
CA VAL A 48 -23.34 -4.99 42.44
C VAL A 48 -22.82 -4.44 41.10
N LEU A 49 -22.37 -5.33 40.20
CA LEU A 49 -21.92 -4.94 38.86
C LEU A 49 -23.10 -4.41 38.02
N HIS A 50 -24.24 -5.10 38.04
CA HIS A 50 -25.43 -4.75 37.24
C HIS A 50 -26.25 -3.61 37.86
N SER A 51 -26.09 -3.36 39.16
CA SER A 51 -26.67 -2.24 39.90
C SER A 51 -25.69 -1.09 40.08
N MET A 52 -24.58 -1.05 39.32
CA MET A 52 -23.78 0.16 39.21
C MET A 52 -24.75 1.30 38.87
N PRO A 53 -24.96 2.28 39.79
CA PRO A 53 -26.01 3.26 39.63
C PRO A 53 -25.78 4.00 38.32
N LEU A 54 -26.83 4.17 37.51
CA LEU A 54 -26.76 4.77 36.17
C LEU A 54 -25.96 6.08 36.16
N TYR A 55 -25.96 6.82 37.28
CA TYR A 55 -25.12 8.01 37.49
C TYR A 55 -23.60 7.75 37.42
N VAL A 56 -23.09 6.64 37.99
CA VAL A 56 -21.66 6.27 37.93
C VAL A 56 -21.27 5.83 36.53
N ALA A 57 -22.10 5.03 35.85
CA ALA A 57 -21.89 4.66 34.45
C ALA A 57 -21.88 5.89 33.53
N ASN A 58 -22.83 6.81 33.72
CA ASN A 58 -22.91 8.07 32.98
C ASN A 58 -21.71 9.00 33.27
N LYS A 59 -21.24 9.05 34.52
CA LYS A 59 -20.06 9.83 34.92
C LYS A 59 -18.77 9.28 34.29
N ILE A 60 -18.60 7.95 34.28
CA ILE A 60 -17.45 7.30 33.62
C ILE A 60 -17.51 7.51 32.11
N MET A 61 -18.69 7.34 31.49
CA MET A 61 -18.88 7.56 30.05
C MET A 61 -18.58 9.02 29.66
N ASN A 62 -19.05 10.00 30.43
CA ASN A 62 -18.73 11.41 30.18
C ASN A 62 -17.24 11.73 30.34
N ILE A 63 -16.53 11.09 31.28
CA ILE A 63 -15.08 11.23 31.41
C ILE A 63 -14.37 10.64 30.17
N ILE A 64 -14.77 9.44 29.73
CA ILE A 64 -14.20 8.81 28.53
C ILE A 64 -14.47 9.66 27.29
N LEU A 65 -15.70 10.16 27.13
CA LEU A 65 -16.06 11.06 26.02
C LEU A 65 -15.24 12.35 26.06
N LEU A 66 -15.06 12.96 27.24
CA LEU A 66 -14.24 14.16 27.39
C LEU A 66 -12.78 13.88 27.03
N LEU A 67 -12.21 12.76 27.49
CA LEU A 67 -10.85 12.36 27.14
C LEU A 67 -10.70 12.09 25.64
N ALA A 68 -11.69 11.45 25.01
CA ALA A 68 -11.70 11.22 23.57
C ALA A 68 -11.75 12.54 22.77
N VAL A 69 -12.58 13.49 23.20
CA VAL A 69 -12.65 14.82 22.59
C VAL A 69 -11.33 15.57 22.77
N VAL A 70 -10.74 15.55 23.96
CA VAL A 70 -9.43 16.18 24.21
C VAL A 70 -8.35 15.54 23.34
N LEU A 71 -8.33 14.21 23.23
CA LEU A 71 -7.38 13.51 22.35
C LEU A 71 -7.56 13.91 20.88
N LEU A 72 -8.80 13.99 20.40
CA LEU A 72 -9.09 14.42 19.03
C LEU A 72 -8.62 15.86 18.77
N VAL A 73 -8.87 16.77 19.72
CA VAL A 73 -8.37 18.15 19.64
C VAL A 73 -6.84 18.20 19.61
N VAL A 74 -6.17 17.40 20.43
CA VAL A 74 -4.70 17.31 20.44
C VAL A 74 -4.19 16.77 19.10
N LEU A 75 -4.79 15.71 18.56
CA LEU A 75 -4.43 15.17 17.24
C LEU A 75 -4.60 16.23 16.15
N PHE A 76 -5.72 16.96 16.17
CA PHE A 76 -5.96 18.04 15.21
C PHE A 76 -4.88 19.14 15.32
N ILE A 77 -4.53 19.56 16.54
CA ILE A 77 -3.44 20.54 16.75
C ILE A 77 -2.11 20.01 16.21
N VAL A 78 -1.79 18.73 16.45
CA VAL A 78 -0.57 18.11 15.92
C VAL A 78 -0.56 18.12 14.39
N PHE A 79 -1.66 17.72 13.74
CA PHE A 79 -1.79 17.78 12.28
C PHE A 79 -1.61 19.21 11.75
N PHE A 80 -2.19 20.22 12.42
CA PHE A 80 -2.01 21.62 12.05
C PHE A 80 -0.56 22.08 12.16
N ILE A 81 0.14 21.71 13.24
CA ILE A 81 1.55 22.05 13.42
C ILE A 81 2.40 21.37 12.36
N LEU A 82 2.17 20.09 12.08
CA LEU A 82 2.90 19.35 11.05
C LEU A 82 2.70 20.01 9.68
N GLY A 83 1.45 20.29 9.29
CA GLY A 83 1.16 20.97 8.01
C GLY A 83 1.79 22.37 7.93
N TYR A 84 1.78 23.13 9.03
CA TYR A 84 2.43 24.46 9.05
C TYR A 84 3.95 24.37 8.92
N VAL A 85 4.59 23.41 9.58
CA VAL A 85 6.04 23.21 9.50
C VAL A 85 6.43 22.76 8.10
N ASP A 86 5.67 21.84 7.52
CA ASP A 86 5.86 21.33 6.16
C ASP A 86 5.75 22.46 5.13
N GLU A 87 4.66 23.24 5.16
CA GLU A 87 4.47 24.41 4.29
C GLU A 87 5.63 25.41 4.40
N LYS A 88 6.13 25.67 5.62
CA LYS A 88 7.27 26.57 5.82
C LYS A 88 8.60 25.99 5.37
N HIS A 89 8.77 24.68 5.47
CA HIS A 89 9.92 24.00 4.91
C HIS A 89 9.90 24.10 3.37
N THR A 90 8.79 23.75 2.74
CA THR A 90 8.56 23.88 1.29
C THR A 90 8.78 25.31 0.79
N GLU A 91 8.16 26.31 1.41
CA GLU A 91 8.38 27.72 1.06
C GLU A 91 9.87 28.13 1.16
N HIS A 92 10.60 27.59 2.14
CA HIS A 92 12.01 27.88 2.30
C HIS A 92 12.84 27.24 1.18
N GLN A 93 12.57 25.98 0.84
CA GLN A 93 13.26 25.27 -0.25
C GLN A 93 13.02 25.98 -1.58
N LYS A 94 11.76 26.27 -1.93
CA LYS A 94 11.41 27.00 -3.18
C LYS A 94 12.18 28.31 -3.34
N ARG A 95 12.42 29.06 -2.26
CA ARG A 95 13.18 30.33 -2.29
C ARG A 95 14.66 30.16 -2.59
N LEU A 96 15.22 28.98 -2.36
CA LEU A 96 16.62 28.67 -2.66
C LEU A 96 16.81 28.26 -4.13
N ALA A 97 15.72 27.87 -4.80
CA ALA A 97 15.74 27.48 -6.20
C ALA A 97 16.12 28.65 -7.12
N SER A 98 16.93 28.35 -8.14
CA SER A 98 17.25 29.26 -9.25
C SER A 98 16.87 28.66 -10.60
N VAL A 99 16.12 29.41 -11.40
CA VAL A 99 15.80 29.03 -12.79
C VAL A 99 17.08 28.91 -13.62
N GLU A 100 18.10 29.72 -13.33
CA GLU A 100 19.41 29.62 -14.02
C GLU A 100 20.12 28.30 -13.72
N ALA A 101 19.97 27.77 -12.50
CA ALA A 101 20.54 26.48 -12.14
C ALA A 101 19.81 25.34 -12.85
N ALA A 102 18.47 25.37 -12.91
CA ALA A 102 17.68 24.42 -13.68
C ALA A 102 18.03 24.46 -15.18
N GLU A 103 18.21 25.66 -15.75
CA GLU A 103 18.62 25.83 -17.14
C GLU A 103 20.01 25.24 -17.42
N GLU A 104 20.96 25.39 -16.50
CA GLU A 104 22.29 24.80 -16.67
C GLU A 104 22.23 23.28 -16.65
N ILE A 105 21.46 22.68 -15.73
CA ILE A 105 21.23 21.23 -15.69
C ILE A 105 20.53 20.77 -16.98
N PHE A 106 19.47 21.46 -17.39
CA PHE A 106 18.73 21.16 -18.62
C PHE A 106 19.63 21.12 -19.87
N ARG A 107 20.59 22.04 -19.98
CA ARG A 107 21.56 22.07 -21.10
C ARG A 107 22.51 20.88 -21.15
N THR A 108 22.76 20.23 -20.02
CA THR A 108 23.56 19.00 -20.00
C THR A 108 22.82 17.81 -20.61
N GLY A 109 21.48 17.87 -20.65
CA GLY A 109 20.62 16.76 -21.05
C GLY A 109 20.41 15.70 -19.96
N ASP A 110 20.97 15.88 -18.77
CA ASP A 110 20.79 14.99 -17.63
C ASP A 110 19.42 15.22 -16.98
N ASN A 111 18.41 14.50 -17.47
CA ASN A 111 17.04 14.64 -17.00
C ASN A 111 16.83 14.07 -15.60
N ALA A 112 17.63 13.08 -15.19
CA ALA A 112 17.57 12.54 -13.83
C ALA A 112 18.09 13.56 -12.82
N ALA A 113 19.18 14.27 -13.15
CA ALA A 113 19.65 15.39 -12.35
C ALA A 113 18.66 16.56 -12.34
N LEU A 114 17.98 16.81 -13.47
CA LEU A 114 16.95 17.85 -13.54
C LEU A 114 15.74 17.50 -12.66
N ASP A 115 15.26 16.26 -12.71
CA ASP A 115 14.19 15.76 -11.86
C ASP A 115 14.56 15.87 -10.38
N ALA A 116 15.74 15.38 -10.00
CA ALA A 116 16.25 15.48 -8.63
C ALA A 116 16.31 16.93 -8.13
N TYR A 117 16.70 17.87 -9.00
CA TYR A 117 16.72 19.29 -8.67
C TYR A 117 15.30 19.86 -8.47
N LEU A 118 14.36 19.59 -9.38
CA LEU A 118 12.98 20.05 -9.23
C LEU A 118 12.31 19.47 -7.97
N HIS A 119 12.62 18.22 -7.65
CA HIS A 119 12.18 17.55 -6.42
C HIS A 119 12.76 18.17 -5.16
N GLU A 120 14.08 18.37 -5.10
CA GLU A 120 14.78 18.92 -3.94
C GLU A 120 14.22 20.29 -3.52
N TYR A 121 13.88 21.11 -4.51
CA TYR A 121 13.35 22.45 -4.26
C TYR A 121 11.82 22.56 -4.34
N GLU A 122 11.13 21.45 -4.63
CA GLU A 122 9.67 21.35 -4.80
C GLU A 122 9.08 22.34 -5.82
N VAL A 123 9.79 22.61 -6.92
CA VAL A 123 9.45 23.66 -7.91
C VAL A 123 8.79 23.15 -9.20
N TYR A 124 8.20 21.96 -9.18
CA TYR A 124 7.42 21.47 -10.33
C TYR A 124 6.24 22.39 -10.64
N ALA A 125 6.09 22.74 -11.92
CA ALA A 125 5.05 23.63 -12.47
C ALA A 125 4.97 25.02 -11.79
N GLU A 126 5.98 25.44 -11.04
CA GLU A 126 6.09 26.79 -10.51
C GLU A 126 6.46 27.78 -11.63
N ASP A 127 6.12 29.06 -11.45
CA ASP A 127 6.40 30.12 -12.41
C ASP A 127 7.87 30.13 -12.85
N GLY A 128 8.12 29.94 -14.14
CA GLY A 128 9.46 29.87 -14.75
C GLY A 128 10.12 28.49 -14.74
N TYR A 129 9.47 27.46 -14.19
CA TYR A 129 9.93 26.07 -14.19
C TYR A 129 9.11 25.11 -15.06
N GLU A 130 8.07 25.62 -15.73
CA GLU A 130 7.11 24.84 -16.52
C GLU A 130 7.82 24.02 -17.61
N LYS A 131 8.78 24.64 -18.33
CA LYS A 131 9.61 23.97 -19.34
C LYS A 131 10.37 22.76 -18.80
N TYR A 132 10.94 22.88 -17.60
CA TYR A 132 11.74 21.82 -17.00
C TYR A 132 10.85 20.73 -16.43
N THR A 133 9.68 21.11 -15.92
CA THR A 133 8.66 20.17 -15.46
C THR A 133 8.17 19.31 -16.61
N GLU A 134 7.77 19.94 -17.73
CA GLU A 134 7.37 19.22 -18.94
C GLU A 134 8.49 18.28 -19.46
N ARG A 135 9.74 18.73 -19.41
CA ARG A 135 10.90 17.91 -19.77
C ARG A 135 11.02 16.66 -18.91
N VAL A 136 10.84 16.82 -17.61
CA VAL A 136 10.94 15.74 -16.63
C VAL A 136 9.74 14.81 -16.73
N ASP A 137 8.52 15.31 -16.95
CA ASP A 137 7.32 14.49 -17.15
C ASP A 137 7.47 13.57 -18.37
N ILE A 138 8.02 14.08 -19.48
CA ILE A 138 8.37 13.26 -20.64
C ILE A 138 9.41 12.18 -20.26
N TYR A 139 10.45 12.57 -19.53
CA TYR A 139 11.53 11.67 -19.14
C TYR A 139 11.05 10.56 -18.18
N ASP A 140 10.26 10.91 -17.17
CA ASP A 140 9.67 10.00 -16.18
C ASP A 140 8.89 8.88 -16.88
N ARG A 141 7.99 9.25 -17.81
CA ARG A 141 7.23 8.28 -18.59
C ARG A 141 8.12 7.36 -19.43
N TYR A 142 9.13 7.94 -20.10
CA TYR A 142 10.05 7.16 -20.91
C TYR A 142 10.97 6.26 -20.07
N SER A 143 11.30 6.68 -18.84
CA SER A 143 12.15 5.91 -17.93
C SER A 143 11.47 4.61 -17.51
N HIS A 144 10.19 4.64 -17.13
CA HIS A 144 9.41 3.43 -16.85
C HIS A 144 9.34 2.48 -18.04
N PHE A 145 9.06 3.00 -19.24
CA PHE A 145 9.09 2.18 -20.46
C PHE A 145 10.44 1.47 -20.67
N ILE A 146 11.55 2.17 -20.45
CA ILE A 146 12.89 1.59 -20.63
C ILE A 146 13.25 0.63 -19.50
N GLU A 147 12.86 0.91 -18.26
CA GLU A 147 13.06 0.00 -17.12
C GLU A 147 12.39 -1.35 -17.39
N ASP A 148 11.11 -1.36 -17.81
CA ASP A 148 10.40 -2.61 -18.12
C ASP A 148 11.03 -3.36 -19.30
N VAL A 149 11.47 -2.64 -20.33
CA VAL A 149 12.20 -3.22 -21.47
C VAL A 149 13.53 -3.84 -21.02
N MET A 150 14.26 -3.20 -20.10
CA MET A 150 15.53 -3.71 -19.57
C MET A 150 15.31 -4.95 -18.73
N ASP A 151 14.30 -4.95 -17.85
CA ASP A 151 13.92 -6.10 -17.02
C ASP A 151 13.50 -7.31 -17.88
N LEU A 152 12.74 -7.07 -18.96
CA LEU A 152 12.37 -8.11 -19.92
C LEU A 152 13.61 -8.70 -20.62
N ARG A 153 14.52 -7.84 -21.09
CA ARG A 153 15.76 -8.27 -21.77
C ARG A 153 16.69 -9.04 -20.83
N GLU A 154 16.83 -8.60 -19.59
CA GLU A 154 17.67 -9.29 -18.60
C GLU A 154 17.16 -10.72 -18.36
N LYS A 155 15.84 -10.90 -18.23
CA LYS A 155 15.24 -12.24 -18.12
C LYS A 155 15.48 -13.09 -19.36
N SER A 156 15.28 -12.54 -20.56
CA SER A 156 15.50 -13.30 -21.79
C SER A 156 16.95 -13.72 -22.00
N ASP A 157 17.90 -12.86 -21.60
CA ASP A 157 19.33 -13.08 -21.85
C ASP A 157 19.99 -14.00 -20.80
N TRP A 158 19.57 -13.92 -19.53
CA TRP A 158 20.21 -14.66 -18.43
C TRP A 158 19.41 -15.87 -17.95
N GLU A 159 18.10 -15.88 -18.14
CA GLU A 159 17.20 -16.96 -17.75
C GLU A 159 16.55 -17.57 -18.99
N SER A 160 17.35 -18.06 -19.95
CA SER A 160 16.86 -18.64 -21.23
C SER A 160 15.79 -19.72 -21.09
N ASP A 161 15.70 -20.34 -19.91
CA ASP A 161 14.76 -21.40 -19.58
C ASP A 161 13.46 -20.88 -18.93
N LYS A 162 13.35 -19.56 -18.71
CA LYS A 162 12.17 -18.91 -18.14
C LYS A 162 11.51 -17.99 -19.15
N THR A 163 10.22 -18.21 -19.33
CA THR A 163 9.37 -17.34 -20.13
C THR A 163 8.96 -16.10 -19.33
N PRO A 164 8.97 -14.89 -19.93
CA PRO A 164 8.33 -13.72 -19.34
C PRO A 164 6.84 -13.93 -19.07
N ARG A 165 6.29 -13.21 -18.09
CA ARG A 165 4.84 -13.22 -17.83
C ARG A 165 4.13 -12.25 -18.77
N ALA A 166 2.90 -12.57 -19.16
CA ALA A 166 2.12 -11.75 -20.12
C ALA A 166 2.04 -10.28 -19.68
N TYR A 167 1.76 -10.02 -18.40
CA TYR A 167 1.66 -8.67 -17.87
C TYR A 167 2.95 -7.84 -18.03
N GLU A 168 4.12 -8.48 -18.10
CA GLU A 168 5.40 -7.77 -18.27
C GLU A 168 5.52 -7.20 -19.69
N VAL A 169 4.89 -7.84 -20.68
CA VAL A 169 4.79 -7.30 -22.04
C VAL A 169 3.62 -6.31 -22.13
N GLU A 170 2.52 -6.56 -21.42
CA GLU A 170 1.41 -5.61 -21.30
C GLU A 170 1.87 -4.25 -20.75
N ASP A 171 2.68 -4.23 -19.68
CA ASP A 171 3.19 -2.98 -19.09
C ASP A 171 4.06 -2.19 -20.09
N ILE A 172 4.91 -2.88 -20.87
CA ILE A 172 5.73 -2.24 -21.92
C ILE A 172 4.85 -1.63 -23.01
N LEU A 173 3.84 -2.38 -23.47
CA LEU A 173 2.90 -1.89 -24.49
C LEU A 173 2.09 -0.71 -23.94
N TYR A 174 1.63 -0.79 -22.69
CA TYR A 174 0.92 0.26 -21.99
C TYR A 174 1.70 1.59 -22.02
N TYR A 175 2.97 1.58 -21.60
CA TYR A 175 3.78 2.79 -21.59
C TYR A 175 4.14 3.26 -23.01
N ALA A 176 4.38 2.34 -23.94
CA ALA A 176 4.62 2.69 -25.34
C ALA A 176 3.41 3.41 -25.95
N HIS A 177 2.20 2.94 -25.68
CA HIS A 177 0.95 3.53 -26.18
C HIS A 177 0.79 4.96 -25.68
N GLU A 178 1.00 5.20 -24.37
CA GLU A 178 0.92 6.55 -23.79
C GLU A 178 1.90 7.53 -24.42
N ILE A 179 3.13 7.08 -24.66
CA ILE A 179 4.17 7.89 -25.31
C ILE A 179 3.80 8.18 -26.77
N LEU A 180 3.33 7.17 -27.51
CA LEU A 180 3.06 7.33 -28.94
C LEU A 180 1.78 8.15 -29.22
N LEU A 181 0.80 8.11 -28.31
CA LEU A 181 -0.47 8.83 -28.46
C LEU A 181 -0.57 10.12 -27.66
N GLN A 182 0.38 10.41 -26.77
CA GLN A 182 0.25 11.52 -25.80
C GLN A 182 -1.03 11.43 -24.95
N ASP A 183 -1.42 10.21 -24.57
CA ASP A 183 -2.66 9.97 -23.82
C ASP A 183 -2.52 10.19 -22.30
N ASP A 184 -1.29 10.38 -21.80
CA ASP A 184 -1.07 10.74 -20.40
C ASP A 184 -1.27 12.25 -20.18
N TYR A 185 -2.04 12.60 -19.15
CA TYR A 185 -2.41 13.99 -18.87
C TYR A 185 -1.21 14.93 -18.67
N ARG A 186 -0.05 14.42 -18.21
CA ARG A 186 1.18 15.22 -18.00
C ARG A 186 1.92 15.55 -19.29
N ILE A 187 1.69 14.78 -20.36
CA ILE A 187 2.34 14.98 -21.67
C ILE A 187 1.33 15.23 -22.80
N SER A 188 0.07 15.47 -22.45
CA SER A 188 -1.04 15.68 -23.38
C SER A 188 -0.88 16.94 -24.24
N GLU A 189 -0.14 17.93 -23.75
CA GLU A 189 0.22 19.13 -24.49
C GLU A 189 1.69 19.47 -24.20
N ILE A 190 2.52 19.52 -25.24
CA ILE A 190 3.95 19.89 -25.13
C ILE A 190 4.11 21.31 -25.69
N GLU A 191 4.20 22.27 -24.79
CA GLU A 191 4.18 23.70 -25.08
C GLU A 191 5.54 24.20 -25.60
N PHE A 192 6.65 23.63 -25.12
CA PHE A 192 7.99 24.16 -25.39
C PHE A 192 8.67 23.47 -26.58
N GLN A 193 9.20 24.26 -27.53
CA GLN A 193 9.76 23.75 -28.78
C GLN A 193 10.92 22.77 -28.57
N GLU A 194 11.79 23.02 -27.59
CA GLU A 194 12.91 22.13 -27.25
C GLU A 194 12.43 20.77 -26.75
N ASN A 195 11.32 20.75 -26.00
CA ASN A 195 10.70 19.53 -25.50
C ASN A 195 9.91 18.81 -26.58
N GLN A 196 9.29 19.51 -27.54
CA GLN A 196 8.67 18.87 -28.71
C GLN A 196 9.67 18.05 -29.51
N LYS A 197 10.87 18.61 -29.72
CA LYS A 197 11.95 17.90 -30.41
C LYS A 197 12.37 16.65 -29.63
N TYR A 198 12.61 16.81 -28.32
CA TYR A 198 12.99 15.68 -27.46
C TYR A 198 11.92 14.59 -27.39
N PHE A 199 10.66 14.99 -27.28
CA PHE A 199 9.53 14.08 -27.27
C PHE A 199 9.43 13.30 -28.58
N SER A 200 9.66 13.96 -29.72
CA SER A 200 9.73 13.29 -31.02
C SER A 200 10.87 12.25 -31.07
N GLU A 201 12.03 12.54 -30.48
CA GLU A 201 13.15 11.59 -30.36
C GLU A 201 12.76 10.39 -29.49
N ILE A 202 12.05 10.62 -28.38
CA ILE A 202 11.51 9.56 -27.51
C ILE A 202 10.52 8.69 -28.27
N GLN A 203 9.56 9.27 -29.00
CA GLN A 203 8.60 8.50 -29.79
C GLN A 203 9.29 7.61 -30.82
N GLN A 204 10.32 8.13 -31.50
CA GLN A 204 11.13 7.36 -32.44
C GLN A 204 11.88 6.22 -31.74
N ASN A 205 12.46 6.46 -30.56
CA ASN A 205 13.14 5.44 -29.78
C ASN A 205 12.17 4.36 -29.28
N THR A 206 10.95 4.75 -28.88
CA THR A 206 9.88 3.82 -28.48
C THR A 206 9.52 2.91 -29.66
N ILE A 207 9.26 3.46 -30.85
CA ILE A 207 9.01 2.65 -32.07
C ILE A 207 10.17 1.69 -32.35
N ALA A 208 11.41 2.20 -32.32
CA ALA A 208 12.59 1.37 -32.56
C ALA A 208 12.74 0.24 -31.51
N THR A 209 12.33 0.50 -30.28
CA THR A 209 12.36 -0.48 -29.19
C THR A 209 11.28 -1.53 -29.34
N LEU A 210 10.05 -1.16 -29.75
CA LEU A 210 9.00 -2.12 -30.09
C LEU A 210 9.42 -3.04 -31.24
N MET A 211 9.98 -2.47 -32.31
CA MET A 211 10.45 -3.25 -33.46
C MET A 211 11.69 -4.10 -33.14
N GLY A 212 12.59 -3.61 -32.29
CA GLY A 212 13.85 -4.28 -31.98
C GLY A 212 13.74 -5.32 -30.86
N THR A 213 13.11 -4.96 -29.74
CA THR A 213 12.97 -5.84 -28.56
C THR A 213 11.81 -6.82 -28.74
N LEU A 214 10.64 -6.31 -29.11
CA LEU A 214 9.40 -7.11 -29.22
C LEU A 214 9.19 -7.67 -30.64
N GLU A 215 10.11 -7.37 -31.57
CA GLU A 215 10.09 -7.87 -32.95
C GLU A 215 8.82 -7.51 -33.72
N MET A 216 8.13 -6.43 -33.35
CA MET A 216 6.96 -5.93 -34.07
C MET A 216 7.34 -5.41 -35.46
N THR A 217 6.47 -5.61 -36.45
CA THR A 217 6.64 -5.01 -37.78
C THR A 217 6.21 -3.55 -37.80
N GLU A 218 6.57 -2.81 -38.85
CA GLU A 218 6.11 -1.44 -39.03
C GLU A 218 4.58 -1.37 -39.17
N GLU A 219 3.97 -2.35 -39.86
CA GLU A 219 2.51 -2.46 -39.96
C GLU A 219 1.86 -2.69 -38.60
N GLU A 220 2.41 -3.59 -37.78
CA GLU A 220 1.89 -3.90 -36.44
C GLU A 220 1.99 -2.71 -35.49
N VAL A 221 3.10 -1.96 -35.51
CA VAL A 221 3.21 -0.72 -34.73
C VAL A 221 2.18 0.32 -35.20
N ASN A 222 1.95 0.44 -36.51
CA ASN A 222 0.94 1.33 -37.07
C ASN A 222 -0.50 0.90 -36.78
N GLU A 223 -0.75 -0.37 -36.53
CA GLU A 223 -2.04 -0.89 -36.06
C GLU A 223 -2.19 -0.67 -34.56
N PHE A 224 -1.13 -0.93 -33.78
CA PHE A 224 -1.07 -0.75 -32.34
C PHE A 224 -1.43 0.68 -31.91
N VAL A 225 -0.88 1.70 -32.56
CA VAL A 225 -1.21 3.11 -32.27
C VAL A 225 -2.66 3.49 -32.63
N LYS A 226 -3.41 2.64 -33.32
CA LYS A 226 -4.82 2.87 -33.65
C LYS A 226 -5.77 2.06 -32.77
N CYS A 227 -5.25 1.11 -32.00
CA CYS A 227 -6.05 0.26 -31.15
C CYS A 227 -6.60 1.03 -29.95
N ASP A 228 -7.82 0.68 -29.58
CA ASP A 228 -8.51 1.27 -28.43
C ASP A 228 -8.11 0.50 -27.16
N ARG A 229 -7.53 1.23 -26.20
CA ARG A 229 -6.88 0.72 -24.98
C ARG A 229 -7.81 -0.07 -24.05
N TYR A 230 -9.13 0.04 -24.26
CA TYR A 230 -10.15 -0.54 -23.38
C TYR A 230 -10.66 -1.93 -23.81
N TYR A 231 -10.10 -2.53 -24.86
CA TYR A 231 -10.56 -3.81 -25.40
C TYR A 231 -9.46 -4.86 -25.50
N ASP A 232 -9.86 -6.14 -25.65
CA ASP A 232 -9.03 -7.36 -25.85
C ASP A 232 -8.02 -7.28 -27.03
N GLU A 233 -7.90 -6.13 -27.70
CA GLU A 233 -6.99 -5.88 -28.81
C GLU A 233 -5.53 -5.82 -28.35
N GLU A 234 -5.23 -5.29 -27.16
CA GLU A 234 -3.86 -5.28 -26.62
C GLU A 234 -3.36 -6.70 -26.31
N GLU A 235 -4.25 -7.57 -25.81
CA GLU A 235 -3.96 -8.99 -25.59
C GLU A 235 -3.56 -9.70 -26.90
N THR A 236 -4.09 -9.24 -28.05
CA THR A 236 -3.73 -9.78 -29.37
C THR A 236 -2.26 -9.51 -29.69
N PHE A 237 -1.75 -8.31 -29.38
CA PHE A 237 -0.34 -7.98 -29.58
C PHE A 237 0.56 -8.78 -28.64
N VAL A 238 0.15 -8.96 -27.38
CA VAL A 238 0.90 -9.78 -26.42
C VAL A 238 1.02 -11.22 -26.91
N LYS A 239 -0.10 -11.86 -27.28
CA LYS A 239 -0.11 -13.23 -27.83
C LYS A 239 0.78 -13.36 -29.07
N MET A 240 0.68 -12.41 -29.99
CA MET A 240 1.51 -12.37 -31.21
C MET A 240 3.00 -12.25 -30.88
N ILE A 241 3.37 -11.39 -29.93
CA ILE A 241 4.77 -11.23 -29.49
C ILE A 241 5.26 -12.54 -28.86
N PHE A 242 4.48 -13.16 -27.98
CA PHE A 242 4.83 -14.43 -27.36
C PHE A 242 5.06 -15.53 -28.41
N GLU A 243 4.15 -15.69 -29.37
CA GLU A 243 4.29 -16.64 -30.48
C GLU A 243 5.56 -16.39 -31.29
N ARG A 244 5.87 -15.13 -31.60
CA ARG A 244 7.05 -14.75 -32.40
C ARG A 244 8.36 -15.01 -31.65
N LYS A 245 8.40 -14.70 -30.37
CA LYS A 245 9.57 -14.89 -29.50
C LYS A 245 9.73 -16.34 -29.05
N GLY A 246 8.74 -17.20 -29.31
CA GLY A 246 8.73 -18.60 -28.87
C GLY A 246 8.51 -18.75 -27.36
N TRP A 247 7.84 -17.78 -26.74
CA TRP A 247 7.50 -17.73 -25.32
C TRP A 247 6.19 -18.49 -25.06
N GLU A 248 6.13 -19.23 -23.94
CA GLU A 248 4.90 -19.87 -23.48
C GLU A 248 3.91 -18.83 -22.93
N TYR A 249 2.75 -18.71 -23.59
CA TYR A 249 1.67 -17.85 -23.10
C TYR A 249 0.77 -18.62 -22.13
N GLU A 250 0.73 -18.19 -20.87
CA GLU A 250 -0.24 -18.67 -19.88
C GLU A 250 -1.39 -17.65 -19.77
N GLU A 251 -2.62 -18.07 -20.08
CA GLU A 251 -3.81 -17.27 -19.82
C GLU A 251 -3.97 -17.10 -18.29
N ASN A 252 -4.05 -15.85 -17.83
CA ASN A 252 -4.29 -15.50 -16.42
C ASN A 252 -5.69 -15.93 -15.95
#